data_AF-A0A8T4JF50-F1
#
_entry.id   AF-A0A8T4JF50-F1
#
_cell.length_a   1.000
_cell.length_b   1.000
_cell.length_c   1.000
_cell.angle_alpha   90.00
_cell.angle_beta   90.00
_cell.angle_gamma   90.00
#
_symmetry.space_group_name_H-M   'P 1'
#
loop_
_entity.id
_entity.type
_entity.pdbx_description
1 polymer ?
#
loop_
_entity_poly.entity_id
_entity_poly.type
_entity_poly.pdbx_seq_one_letter_code
_entity_poly.pdbx_strand_id
1 'polypeptide(L)'
;MTDIKKLLEEKGVKVIGYSDIGVKINEFDSWISDELFTFLVNNQLNRYLFNVFMRVGSLEIDDWPFNMDLLISNKIKEKVKESFIKKFVCGSCGQILLNEVSVNIGKIDDLQEIECPNCKIKFDFNYKSLEDSFIISKRVLSEYLEQLASRDVIKIRYIKHCPSCRDKKIFDKLDEKDLDLKCNKCNNFLNLNRDYSFNDNFLSYCLMRRGGEWFEWYVYKLCSYMHEEVDHNILIEVEEDGIKKELEIDVIGRDDDKLTIYECKDTKNKSDWKDFESLPYLTEKFENVKIVNSYDSNRKVLQKISELCNQEIINIKGSDLEDNFMGVEPTILRLKSKEWPYNNNGVKSFSKLANEKKLDIIHILLEEINFNEESTESLFAFIKIAEDNPNFIEFLSNNDQTVILEKMKIAKEKIESKELKNFKDRDFSCNIINFMKIVITTIEKDKLLEEFSISDIFNICQDTLKGDLGEDLIDEAYNYYDTFFSIFNDEIGNLNTNNFFSFFDAILPILNRYNSWNKKTETFQKIRKIASYLDRDRTNNLVLKLKENISTYSWSVNWEIVEICKKIYNNVDRDYKKEIKDILRIMSEVDEEKSNTYAIDGLKKIF
;
A
#
# COMPACT_ATOMS: atom_id res chain seq x y z
N MET A 1 -15.32 16.50 22.25
CA MET A 1 -14.32 15.51 22.65
C MET A 1 -13.76 15.93 24.00
N THR A 2 -13.96 15.12 25.03
CA THR A 2 -13.20 15.18 26.28
C THR A 2 -11.76 14.74 25.97
N ASP A 3 -10.75 15.06 26.76
CA ASP A 3 -9.35 14.63 26.57
C ASP A 3 -9.08 13.47 27.55
N ILE A 4 -8.29 12.45 27.19
CA ILE A 4 -7.83 11.39 28.10
C ILE A 4 -7.36 11.96 29.44
N LYS A 5 -6.61 13.07 29.43
CA LYS A 5 -6.13 13.73 30.66
C LYS A 5 -7.27 14.23 31.53
N LYS A 6 -8.31 14.78 30.92
CA LYS A 6 -9.49 15.26 31.63
C LYS A 6 -10.29 14.11 32.24
N LEU A 7 -10.44 12.98 31.53
CA LEU A 7 -11.08 11.77 32.06
C LEU A 7 -10.30 11.15 33.22
N LEU A 8 -8.96 11.18 33.14
CA LEU A 8 -8.10 10.78 34.26
C LEU A 8 -8.35 11.66 35.50
N GLU A 9 -8.39 12.98 35.32
CA GLU A 9 -8.68 13.93 36.40
C GLU A 9 -10.09 13.73 37.00
N GLU A 10 -11.11 13.48 36.17
CA GLU A 10 -12.47 13.17 36.60
C GLU A 10 -12.55 11.86 37.42
N LYS A 11 -11.68 10.89 37.13
CA LYS A 11 -11.50 9.66 37.91
C LYS A 11 -10.62 9.84 39.17
N GLY A 12 -10.21 11.08 39.47
CA GLY A 12 -9.40 11.43 40.62
C GLY A 12 -7.92 11.06 40.47
N VAL A 13 -7.43 10.92 39.24
CA VAL A 13 -6.02 10.65 38.92
C VAL A 13 -5.36 11.95 38.49
N LYS A 14 -4.34 12.39 39.23
CA LYS A 14 -3.62 13.62 38.91
C LYS A 14 -2.53 13.33 37.89
N VAL A 15 -2.66 13.88 36.69
CA VAL A 15 -1.62 13.83 35.65
C VAL A 15 -0.55 14.86 35.96
N ILE A 16 0.72 14.44 36.02
CA ILE A 16 1.86 15.33 36.30
C ILE A 16 2.76 15.55 35.09
N GLY A 17 2.63 14.75 34.04
CA GLY A 17 3.35 14.95 32.77
C GLY A 17 3.56 13.64 32.01
N TYR A 18 4.64 13.61 31.23
CA TYR A 18 5.15 12.41 30.55
C TYR A 18 6.44 11.95 31.23
N SER A 19 6.71 10.65 31.18
CA SER A 19 7.99 10.11 31.65
C SER A 19 9.14 10.49 30.71
N ASP A 20 10.39 10.24 31.12
CA ASP A 20 11.56 10.41 30.26
C ASP A 20 11.43 9.63 28.94
N ILE A 21 10.75 8.47 28.98
CA ILE A 21 10.44 7.65 27.81
C ILE A 21 9.35 8.32 26.98
N GLY A 22 8.26 8.77 27.63
CA GLY A 22 7.18 9.49 26.96
C GLY A 22 7.65 10.74 26.23
N VAL A 23 8.54 11.54 26.83
CA VAL A 23 9.16 12.69 26.16
C VAL A 23 9.94 12.25 24.92
N LYS A 24 10.69 11.15 24.98
CA LYS A 24 11.44 10.64 23.82
C LYS A 24 10.55 10.10 22.71
N ILE A 25 9.45 9.44 23.06
CA ILE A 25 8.46 8.98 22.06
C ILE A 25 7.81 10.19 21.38
N ASN A 26 7.49 11.25 22.13
CA ASN A 26 6.97 12.49 21.57
C ASN A 26 7.98 13.20 20.64
N GLU A 27 9.27 13.04 20.90
CA GLU A 27 10.36 13.55 20.07
C GLU A 27 10.78 12.59 18.93
N PHE A 28 10.18 11.38 18.86
CA PHE A 28 10.51 10.41 17.83
C PHE A 28 10.02 10.94 16.48
N ASP A 29 10.96 11.15 15.55
CA ASP A 29 10.67 11.63 14.20
C ASP A 29 9.50 10.86 13.58
N SER A 30 8.44 11.59 13.20
CA SER A 30 7.17 10.99 12.78
C SER A 30 7.32 10.17 11.50
N TRP A 31 8.16 10.61 10.57
CA TRP A 31 8.42 9.89 9.32
C TRP A 31 9.14 8.57 9.59
N ILE A 32 10.20 8.58 10.39
CA ILE A 32 10.95 7.37 10.77
C ILE A 32 10.06 6.42 11.58
N SER A 33 9.30 6.96 12.54
CA SER A 33 8.34 6.21 13.36
C SER A 33 7.32 5.47 12.50
N ASP A 34 6.70 6.14 11.55
CA ASP A 34 5.69 5.55 10.67
C ASP A 34 6.26 4.53 9.69
N GLU A 35 7.42 4.80 9.09
CA GLU A 35 8.14 3.85 8.21
C GLU A 35 8.58 2.60 8.97
N LEU A 36 9.13 2.77 10.19
CA LEU A 36 9.55 1.66 11.03
C LEU A 36 8.33 0.83 11.46
N PHE A 37 7.28 1.46 11.98
CA PHE A 37 6.07 0.74 12.42
C PHE A 37 5.49 -0.11 11.28
N THR A 38 5.35 0.51 10.11
CA THR A 38 4.91 -0.15 8.89
C THR A 38 5.82 -1.33 8.52
N PHE A 39 7.13 -1.17 8.63
CA PHE A 39 8.09 -2.24 8.34
C PHE A 39 8.03 -3.40 9.34
N LEU A 40 7.81 -3.14 10.63
CA LEU A 40 7.74 -4.16 11.67
C LEU A 40 6.44 -4.97 11.59
N VAL A 41 5.29 -4.31 11.39
CA VAL A 41 3.99 -4.99 11.27
C VAL A 41 3.86 -5.77 9.95
N ASN A 42 4.66 -5.40 8.95
CA ASN A 42 4.72 -6.06 7.65
C ASN A 42 5.23 -7.50 7.67
N ASN A 43 5.97 -7.94 8.68
CA ASN A 43 6.39 -9.33 8.77
C ASN A 43 6.82 -9.66 10.20
N GLN A 44 6.32 -10.76 10.76
CA GLN A 44 6.64 -11.13 12.14
C GLN A 44 8.15 -11.35 12.37
N LEU A 45 8.89 -11.80 11.35
CA LEU A 45 10.35 -11.93 11.43
C LEU A 45 11.04 -10.55 11.50
N ASN A 46 10.49 -9.49 10.88
CA ASN A 46 11.04 -8.14 11.01
C ASN A 46 11.01 -7.68 12.45
N ARG A 47 9.83 -7.72 13.08
CA ARG A 47 9.66 -7.40 14.51
C ARG A 47 10.56 -8.25 15.40
N TYR A 48 10.62 -9.56 15.14
CA TYR A 48 11.47 -10.46 15.91
C TYR A 48 12.94 -10.07 15.82
N LEU A 49 13.46 -9.86 14.60
CA LEU A 49 14.83 -9.44 14.39
C LEU A 49 15.09 -8.07 15.01
N PHE A 50 14.19 -7.10 14.84
CA PHE A 50 14.30 -5.78 15.47
C PHE A 50 14.47 -5.90 16.99
N ASN A 51 13.64 -6.70 17.66
CA ASN A 51 13.79 -6.97 19.09
C ASN A 51 15.17 -7.58 19.42
N VAL A 52 15.64 -8.55 18.63
CA VAL A 52 16.98 -9.12 18.79
C VAL A 52 18.05 -8.04 18.62
N PHE A 53 17.90 -7.12 17.65
CA PHE A 53 18.83 -6.01 17.43
C PHE A 53 18.92 -5.09 18.64
N MET A 54 17.78 -4.67 19.20
CA MET A 54 17.70 -3.81 20.38
C MET A 54 18.34 -4.45 21.62
N ARG A 55 18.23 -5.79 21.75
CA ARG A 55 18.73 -6.52 22.92
C ARG A 55 20.21 -6.87 22.85
N VAL A 56 20.70 -7.27 21.68
CA VAL A 56 22.11 -7.65 21.50
C VAL A 56 22.99 -6.41 21.52
N GLY A 57 22.55 -5.34 20.85
CA GLY A 57 23.29 -4.08 20.76
C GLY A 57 24.62 -4.19 20.02
N SER A 58 24.76 -5.19 19.14
CA SER A 58 25.93 -5.30 18.26
C SER A 58 25.76 -4.30 17.14
N LEU A 59 26.59 -3.24 17.13
CA LEU A 59 26.61 -2.28 16.03
C LEU A 59 27.46 -2.82 14.86
N GLU A 60 28.45 -3.67 15.16
CA GLU A 60 29.32 -4.32 14.19
C GLU A 60 28.69 -5.58 13.59
N ILE A 61 28.09 -5.42 12.41
CA ILE A 61 27.34 -6.45 11.67
C ILE A 61 28.18 -7.70 11.44
N ASP A 62 29.48 -7.50 11.20
CA ASP A 62 30.37 -8.57 10.79
C ASP A 62 30.80 -9.47 11.95
N ASP A 63 30.71 -8.98 13.19
CA ASP A 63 31.01 -9.70 14.43
C ASP A 63 29.75 -10.27 15.09
N TRP A 64 28.58 -10.16 14.44
CA TRP A 64 27.34 -10.69 14.99
C TRP A 64 27.40 -12.22 15.17
N PRO A 65 27.17 -12.76 16.37
CA PRO A 65 27.25 -14.21 16.59
C PRO A 65 26.02 -14.95 16.05
N PHE A 66 26.17 -15.65 14.92
CA PHE A 66 25.11 -16.49 14.31
C PHE A 66 24.75 -17.74 15.13
N ASN A 67 25.57 -18.09 16.12
CA ASN A 67 25.32 -19.21 17.03
C ASN A 67 24.54 -18.80 18.29
N MET A 68 23.98 -17.59 18.34
CA MET A 68 23.10 -17.19 19.44
C MET A 68 21.82 -18.01 19.44
N ASP A 69 21.37 -18.42 20.62
CA ASP A 69 20.09 -19.09 20.83
C ASP A 69 18.89 -18.34 20.21
N LEU A 70 18.97 -17.01 20.12
CA LEU A 70 17.93 -16.16 19.53
C LEU A 70 17.89 -16.22 18.00
N LEU A 71 18.93 -16.72 17.33
CA LEU A 71 19.02 -16.81 15.87
C LEU A 71 18.92 -18.25 15.34
N ILE A 72 18.71 -19.23 16.23
CA ILE A 72 18.51 -20.63 15.83
C ILE A 72 17.16 -20.78 15.13
N SER A 73 17.18 -21.18 13.85
CA SER A 73 15.99 -21.33 12.98
C SER A 73 14.81 -22.05 13.65
N ASN A 74 15.05 -23.18 14.31
CA ASN A 74 13.97 -23.93 15.00
C ASN A 74 13.32 -23.11 16.13
N LYS A 75 14.11 -22.37 16.91
CA LYS A 75 13.61 -21.52 18.00
C LYS A 75 12.88 -20.28 17.47
N ILE A 76 13.29 -19.75 16.32
CA ILE A 76 12.59 -18.66 15.63
C ILE A 76 11.22 -19.16 15.15
N LYS A 77 11.19 -20.32 14.49
CA LYS A 77 9.96 -20.93 13.95
C LYS A 77 8.91 -21.23 15.03
N GLU A 78 9.32 -21.49 16.26
CA GLU A 78 8.41 -21.65 17.41
C GLU A 78 7.72 -20.33 17.81
N LYS A 79 8.29 -19.17 17.47
CA LYS A 79 7.82 -17.83 17.87
C LYS A 79 7.22 -17.02 16.73
N VAL A 80 7.60 -17.32 15.49
CA VAL A 80 7.31 -16.55 14.29
C VAL A 80 6.66 -17.48 13.27
N LYS A 81 5.47 -17.10 12.78
CA LYS A 81 4.71 -17.89 11.81
C LYS A 81 5.01 -17.50 10.36
N GLU A 82 5.47 -16.28 10.13
CA GLU A 82 5.68 -15.68 8.82
C GLU A 82 7.14 -15.22 8.64
N SER A 83 7.75 -15.51 7.50
CA SER A 83 9.10 -15.05 7.16
C SER A 83 9.15 -14.23 5.87
N PHE A 84 9.92 -13.15 5.89
CA PHE A 84 10.30 -12.42 4.67
C PHE A 84 11.39 -13.15 3.87
N ILE A 85 11.93 -14.26 4.38
CA ILE A 85 12.93 -15.09 3.70
C ILE A 85 12.19 -16.29 3.12
N LYS A 86 12.32 -16.48 1.81
CA LYS A 86 11.68 -17.56 1.08
C LYS A 86 12.73 -18.56 0.62
N LYS A 87 12.40 -19.84 0.64
CA LYS A 87 13.26 -20.92 0.17
C LYS A 87 12.54 -21.82 -0.82
N PHE A 88 13.33 -22.49 -1.65
CA PHE A 88 12.90 -23.61 -2.48
C PHE A 88 13.76 -24.83 -2.17
N VAL A 89 13.13 -25.98 -1.95
CA VAL A 89 13.81 -27.23 -1.59
C VAL A 89 13.57 -28.27 -2.67
N CYS A 90 14.64 -28.95 -3.10
CA CYS A 90 14.54 -30.06 -4.03
C CYS A 90 13.68 -31.18 -3.42
N GLY A 91 12.53 -31.46 -4.03
CA GLY A 91 11.61 -32.50 -3.56
C GLY A 91 12.20 -33.91 -3.55
N SER A 92 13.27 -34.17 -4.32
CA SER A 92 13.88 -35.50 -4.43
C SER A 92 15.01 -35.75 -3.44
N CYS A 93 15.82 -34.74 -3.10
CA CYS A 93 17.00 -34.92 -2.23
C CYS A 93 17.06 -33.97 -1.03
N GLY A 94 16.10 -33.06 -0.87
CA GLY A 94 16.04 -32.13 0.27
C GLY A 94 17.06 -30.98 0.21
N GLN A 95 17.84 -30.86 -0.87
CA GLN A 95 18.79 -29.76 -1.04
C GLN A 95 18.04 -28.42 -1.17
N ILE A 96 18.43 -27.42 -0.38
CA ILE A 96 17.95 -26.04 -0.56
C ILE A 96 18.54 -25.50 -1.87
N LEU A 97 17.67 -25.15 -2.79
CA LEU A 97 18.01 -24.62 -4.11
C LEU A 97 17.95 -23.08 -4.15
N LEU A 98 17.08 -22.50 -3.33
CA LEU A 98 16.91 -21.05 -3.19
C LEU A 98 16.70 -20.71 -1.72
N ASN A 99 17.26 -19.59 -1.24
CA ASN A 99 17.03 -19.05 0.10
C ASN A 99 17.27 -17.52 0.09
N GLU A 100 16.26 -16.76 -0.27
CA GLU A 100 16.35 -15.34 -0.63
C GLU A 100 15.36 -14.48 0.16
N VAL A 101 15.71 -13.22 0.37
CA VAL A 101 14.78 -12.22 0.92
C VAL A 101 13.73 -11.87 -0.15
N SER A 102 12.46 -11.83 0.24
CA SER A 102 11.32 -11.68 -0.66
C SER A 102 11.40 -10.47 -1.59
N VAL A 103 12.02 -9.38 -1.12
CA VAL A 103 12.21 -8.16 -1.90
C VAL A 103 13.13 -8.38 -3.11
N ASN A 104 14.08 -9.33 -3.01
CA ASN A 104 15.05 -9.66 -4.05
C ASN A 104 14.55 -10.70 -5.04
N ILE A 105 13.52 -11.47 -4.66
CA ILE A 105 12.92 -12.47 -5.53
C ILE A 105 12.10 -11.77 -6.62
N GLY A 106 11.51 -10.59 -6.34
CA GLY A 106 10.48 -10.02 -7.20
C GLY A 106 9.20 -10.87 -7.14
N LYS A 107 8.05 -10.32 -7.51
CA LYS A 107 6.84 -11.14 -7.73
C LYS A 107 7.05 -11.89 -9.05
N ILE A 108 7.85 -12.97 -9.02
CA ILE A 108 8.06 -13.83 -10.17
C ILE A 108 6.79 -14.66 -10.32
N ASP A 109 5.88 -14.16 -11.16
CA ASP A 109 4.67 -14.89 -11.56
C ASP A 109 4.97 -15.95 -12.64
N ASP A 110 6.04 -15.74 -13.42
CA ASP A 110 6.49 -16.68 -14.44
C ASP A 110 7.21 -17.90 -13.83
N LEU A 111 7.02 -19.09 -14.43
CA LEU A 111 7.75 -20.28 -14.03
C LEU A 111 9.24 -20.13 -14.37
N GLN A 112 10.10 -20.20 -13.36
CA GLN A 112 11.54 -20.30 -13.52
C GLN A 112 11.99 -21.75 -13.37
N GLU A 113 12.89 -22.19 -14.26
CA GLU A 113 13.51 -23.51 -14.17
C GLU A 113 14.77 -23.42 -13.30
N ILE A 114 14.90 -24.30 -12.31
CA ILE A 114 16.13 -24.50 -11.54
C ILE A 114 16.53 -25.97 -11.56
N GLU A 115 17.80 -26.23 -11.88
CA GLU A 115 18.36 -27.57 -11.80
C GLU A 115 18.97 -27.81 -10.42
N CYS A 116 18.56 -28.89 -9.76
CA CYS A 116 19.17 -29.28 -8.49
C CYS A 116 20.64 -29.67 -8.72
N PRO A 117 21.62 -29.02 -8.07
CA PRO A 117 23.03 -29.31 -8.29
C PRO A 117 23.42 -30.72 -7.86
N ASN A 118 22.66 -31.30 -6.91
CA ASN A 118 22.91 -32.62 -6.33
C ASN A 118 22.32 -33.77 -7.18
N CYS A 119 21.02 -33.74 -7.48
CA CYS A 119 20.35 -34.83 -8.20
C CYS A 119 20.06 -34.56 -9.68
N LYS A 120 20.43 -33.38 -10.20
CA LYS A 120 20.26 -32.96 -11.61
C LYS A 120 18.81 -32.93 -12.11
N ILE A 121 17.85 -33.07 -11.21
CA ILE A 121 16.42 -32.93 -11.53
C ILE A 121 16.12 -31.44 -11.66
N LYS A 122 15.43 -31.09 -12.75
CA LYS A 122 14.94 -29.75 -13.02
C LYS A 122 13.57 -29.58 -12.38
N PHE A 123 13.35 -28.42 -11.79
CA PHE A 123 12.10 -28.04 -11.17
C PHE A 123 11.68 -26.69 -11.74
N ASP A 124 10.42 -26.61 -12.12
CA ASP A 124 9.78 -25.33 -12.41
C ASP A 124 9.19 -24.80 -11.09
N PHE A 125 9.54 -23.56 -10.77
CA PHE A 125 9.10 -22.90 -9.54
C PHE A 125 8.69 -21.46 -9.86
N ASN A 126 7.74 -20.94 -9.11
CA ASN A 126 7.35 -19.53 -9.12
C ASN A 126 7.20 -19.03 -7.68
N TYR A 127 6.82 -17.77 -7.47
CA TYR A 127 6.65 -17.22 -6.13
C TYR A 127 5.72 -18.07 -5.24
N LYS A 128 4.64 -18.63 -5.81
CA LYS A 128 3.65 -19.45 -5.07
C LYS A 128 4.21 -20.80 -4.59
N SER A 129 5.31 -21.27 -5.19
CA SER A 129 5.97 -22.53 -4.82
C SER A 129 7.02 -22.40 -3.70
N LEU A 130 7.27 -21.17 -3.22
CA LEU A 130 8.30 -20.91 -2.21
C LEU A 130 7.76 -21.10 -0.79
N GLU A 131 8.58 -21.71 0.07
CA GLU A 131 8.30 -21.90 1.50
C GLU A 131 8.97 -20.82 2.35
N ASP A 132 8.47 -20.59 3.56
CA ASP A 132 9.16 -19.74 4.54
C ASP A 132 10.46 -20.39 5.05
N SER A 133 11.51 -19.57 5.14
CA SER A 133 12.79 -19.92 5.72
C SER A 133 13.06 -19.08 6.96
N PHE A 134 13.57 -19.69 8.02
CA PHE A 134 13.98 -18.99 9.24
C PHE A 134 15.49 -19.07 9.47
N ILE A 135 16.24 -19.42 8.41
CA ILE A 135 17.70 -19.51 8.46
C ILE A 135 18.28 -18.10 8.29
N ILE A 136 18.74 -17.54 9.41
CA ILE A 136 19.37 -16.22 9.44
C ILE A 136 20.86 -16.36 9.14
N SER A 137 21.26 -15.94 7.94
CA SER A 137 22.67 -15.85 7.54
C SER A 137 23.20 -14.42 7.64
N LYS A 138 24.52 -14.25 7.55
CA LYS A 138 25.14 -12.91 7.50
C LYS A 138 24.63 -12.05 6.37
N ARG A 139 24.36 -12.66 5.22
CA ARG A 139 23.74 -11.99 4.08
C ARG A 139 22.34 -11.50 4.40
N VAL A 140 21.49 -12.36 4.97
CA VAL A 140 20.12 -12.01 5.38
C VAL A 140 20.11 -10.84 6.39
N LEU A 141 20.97 -10.85 7.40
CA LEU A 141 21.07 -9.72 8.34
C LEU A 141 21.53 -8.44 7.66
N SER A 142 22.46 -8.55 6.70
CA SER A 142 22.92 -7.40 5.93
C SER A 142 21.77 -6.78 5.14
N GLU A 143 21.01 -7.61 4.42
CA GLU A 143 19.84 -7.17 3.64
C GLU A 143 18.71 -6.61 4.52
N TYR A 144 18.53 -7.16 5.73
CA TYR A 144 17.59 -6.61 6.71
C TYR A 144 18.02 -5.22 7.20
N LEU A 145 19.30 -5.01 7.48
CA LEU A 145 19.83 -3.71 7.89
C LEU A 145 19.81 -2.70 6.75
N GLU A 146 20.06 -3.12 5.51
CA GLU A 146 19.90 -2.28 4.33
C GLU A 146 18.44 -1.81 4.17
N GLN A 147 17.47 -2.65 4.48
CA GLN A 147 16.05 -2.26 4.52
C GLN A 147 15.73 -1.26 5.65
N LEU A 148 16.38 -1.36 6.81
CA LEU A 148 16.25 -0.33 7.85
C LEU A 148 16.92 0.99 7.42
N ALA A 149 18.06 0.91 6.75
CA ALA A 149 18.79 2.08 6.26
C ALA A 149 18.04 2.82 5.14
N SER A 150 17.40 2.08 4.23
CA SER A 150 16.57 2.69 3.16
C SER A 150 15.34 3.42 3.70
N ARG A 151 14.97 3.18 4.96
CA ARG A 151 13.86 3.82 5.68
C ARG A 151 14.33 4.90 6.64
N ASP A 152 15.60 5.27 6.56
CA ASP A 152 16.24 6.25 7.44
C ASP A 152 16.19 5.90 8.93
N VAL A 153 15.95 4.63 9.29
CA VAL A 153 15.96 4.16 10.68
C VAL A 153 17.40 4.11 11.20
N ILE A 154 18.32 3.65 10.35
CA ILE A 154 19.74 3.54 10.66
C ILE A 154 20.61 4.13 9.56
N LYS A 155 21.84 4.50 9.93
CA LYS A 155 22.94 4.78 9.01
C LYS A 155 23.95 3.65 9.07
N ILE A 156 24.17 2.99 7.94
CA ILE A 156 25.27 2.02 7.78
C ILE A 156 26.58 2.77 7.57
N ARG A 157 27.64 2.32 8.21
CA ARG A 157 29.00 2.86 8.09
C ARG A 157 29.97 1.71 7.84
N TYR A 158 31.07 2.02 7.18
CA TYR A 158 32.14 1.09 6.88
C TYR A 158 33.38 1.47 7.65
N ILE A 159 33.95 0.51 8.34
CA ILE A 159 35.15 0.67 9.15
C ILE A 159 36.27 -0.12 8.49
N LYS A 160 37.30 0.57 8.01
CA LYS A 160 38.58 -0.06 7.70
C LYS A 160 39.48 -0.03 8.91
N HIS A 161 39.93 -1.20 9.35
CA HIS A 161 40.83 -1.35 10.48
C HIS A 161 42.09 -2.12 10.08
N CYS A 162 43.27 -1.55 10.34
CA CYS A 162 44.51 -2.30 10.21
C CYS A 162 44.80 -3.07 11.51
N PRO A 163 44.80 -4.41 11.52
CA PRO A 163 45.07 -5.17 12.74
C PRO A 163 46.49 -4.93 13.28
N SER A 164 47.46 -4.63 12.40
CA SER A 164 48.87 -4.48 12.78
C SER A 164 49.18 -3.13 13.44
N CYS A 165 48.72 -2.01 12.87
CA CYS A 165 49.02 -0.67 13.41
C CYS A 165 47.80 0.03 14.04
N ARG A 166 46.66 -0.67 14.08
CA ARG A 166 45.38 -0.19 14.63
C ARG A 166 44.79 1.06 13.96
N ASP A 167 45.32 1.44 12.80
CA ASP A 167 44.77 2.55 12.01
C ASP A 167 43.31 2.25 11.64
N LYS A 168 42.41 3.19 11.95
CA LYS A 168 40.96 3.05 11.71
C LYS A 168 40.50 4.21 10.82
N LYS A 169 39.80 3.88 9.74
CA LYS A 169 39.10 4.85 8.89
C LYS A 169 37.63 4.47 8.81
N ILE A 170 36.75 5.48 8.90
CA ILE A 170 35.30 5.29 8.86
C ILE A 170 34.80 5.99 7.60
N PHE A 171 33.93 5.31 6.86
CA PHE A 171 33.34 5.78 5.62
C PHE A 171 31.83 5.63 5.70
N ASP A 172 31.10 6.60 5.16
CA ASP A 172 29.65 6.51 5.05
C ASP A 172 29.21 5.69 3.82
N LYS A 173 30.09 5.59 2.82
CA LYS A 173 29.90 4.78 1.59
C LYS A 173 31.26 4.22 1.15
N LEU A 174 31.24 3.06 0.50
CA LEU A 174 32.43 2.49 -0.16
C LEU A 174 32.42 2.88 -1.63
N ASP A 175 33.29 3.79 -2.04
CA ASP A 175 33.57 4.02 -3.46
C ASP A 175 34.63 3.03 -3.95
N GLU A 176 34.75 2.82 -5.28
CA GLU A 176 35.77 1.93 -5.85
C GLU A 176 37.20 2.30 -5.41
N LYS A 177 37.45 3.60 -5.20
CA LYS A 177 38.73 4.12 -4.69
C LYS A 177 38.99 3.72 -3.23
N ASP A 178 37.93 3.43 -2.48
CA ASP A 178 37.95 2.96 -1.11
C ASP A 178 37.89 1.43 -1.03
N LEU A 179 38.19 0.69 -2.09
CA LEU A 179 38.41 -0.77 -2.02
C LEU A 179 39.87 -1.14 -1.78
N ASP A 180 40.80 -0.18 -1.74
CA ASP A 180 42.20 -0.51 -1.50
C ASP A 180 42.37 -1.15 -0.11
N LEU A 181 42.75 -2.42 -0.08
CA LEU A 181 42.78 -3.27 1.12
C LEU A 181 44.12 -3.17 1.85
N LYS A 182 45.05 -2.29 1.46
CA LYS A 182 46.34 -2.15 2.15
C LYS A 182 46.42 -0.89 2.99
N CYS A 183 47.01 -1.01 4.18
CA CYS A 183 47.22 0.10 5.09
C CYS A 183 48.33 1.03 4.57
N ASN A 184 48.02 2.32 4.38
CA ASN A 184 49.00 3.31 3.93
C ASN A 184 50.20 3.49 4.89
N LYS A 185 50.05 3.11 6.17
CA LYS A 185 51.10 3.24 7.20
C LYS A 185 52.04 2.04 7.29
N CYS A 186 51.53 0.81 7.16
CA CYS A 186 52.31 -0.41 7.40
C CYS A 186 52.19 -1.47 6.29
N ASN A 187 51.47 -1.15 5.21
CA ASN A 187 51.27 -1.98 4.02
C ASN A 187 50.60 -3.35 4.26
N ASN A 188 50.13 -3.63 5.48
CA ASN A 188 49.35 -4.83 5.81
C ASN A 188 47.91 -4.72 5.34
N PHE A 189 47.24 -5.87 5.19
CA PHE A 189 45.83 -5.92 4.81
C PHE A 189 44.93 -5.28 5.87
N LEU A 190 43.92 -4.54 5.42
CA LEU A 190 42.88 -3.91 6.21
C LEU A 190 41.70 -4.88 6.32
N ASN A 191 41.13 -4.97 7.52
CA ASN A 191 39.80 -5.54 7.71
C ASN A 191 38.77 -4.48 7.36
N LEU A 192 37.75 -4.85 6.61
CA LEU A 192 36.61 -4.01 6.30
C LEU A 192 35.40 -4.56 7.06
N ASN A 193 34.95 -3.80 8.05
CA ASN A 193 33.83 -4.16 8.90
C ASN A 193 32.66 -3.21 8.65
N ARG A 194 31.44 -3.71 8.74
CA ARG A 194 30.22 -2.90 8.64
C ARG A 194 29.66 -2.62 10.02
N ASP A 195 29.31 -1.37 10.25
CA ASP A 195 28.78 -0.83 11.49
C ASP A 195 27.47 -0.09 11.22
N TYR A 196 26.65 0.16 12.24
CA TYR A 196 25.46 1.00 12.09
C TYR A 196 25.20 1.89 13.30
N SER A 197 24.33 2.88 13.11
CA SER A 197 23.79 3.73 14.18
C SER A 197 22.35 4.10 13.88
N PHE A 198 21.52 4.28 14.90
CA PHE A 198 20.20 4.86 14.71
C PHE A 198 20.30 6.34 14.35
N ASN A 199 19.41 6.78 13.46
CA ASN A 199 19.28 8.19 13.10
C ASN A 199 18.44 8.98 14.11
N ASP A 200 17.64 8.27 14.91
CA ASP A 200 16.74 8.85 15.89
C ASP A 200 17.24 8.67 17.34
N ASN A 201 16.92 9.66 18.19
CA ASN A 201 17.34 9.71 19.59
C ASN A 201 16.61 8.72 20.49
N PHE A 202 15.32 8.46 20.26
CA PHE A 202 14.54 7.46 20.99
C PHE A 202 15.07 6.06 20.73
N LEU A 203 15.35 5.70 19.48
CA LEU A 203 15.95 4.39 19.16
C LEU A 203 17.37 4.23 19.73
N SER A 204 18.17 5.30 19.68
CA SER A 204 19.49 5.33 20.32
C SER A 204 19.41 5.12 21.83
N TYR A 205 18.41 5.73 22.47
CA TYR A 205 18.14 5.57 23.90
C TYR A 205 17.72 4.13 24.24
N CYS A 206 16.78 3.55 23.48
CA CYS A 206 16.33 2.18 23.66
C CYS A 206 17.52 1.18 23.53
N LEU A 207 18.40 1.39 22.54
CA LEU A 207 19.61 0.58 22.36
C LEU A 207 20.55 0.68 23.57
N MET A 208 20.77 1.90 24.07
CA MET A 208 21.66 2.15 25.21
C MET A 208 21.17 1.46 26.48
N ARG A 209 19.86 1.49 26.75
CA ARG A 209 19.27 0.83 27.92
C ARG A 209 19.09 -0.67 27.71
N ARG A 210 19.11 -1.15 26.45
CA ARG A 210 18.77 -2.52 26.06
C ARG A 210 17.41 -2.93 26.63
N GLY A 211 16.51 -1.97 26.75
CA GLY A 211 15.23 -2.12 27.43
C GLY A 211 14.07 -2.36 26.46
N GLY A 212 12.89 -2.48 27.04
CA GLY A 212 11.64 -2.76 26.35
C GLY A 212 10.89 -1.54 25.84
N GLU A 213 11.46 -0.33 25.95
CA GLU A 213 10.76 0.93 25.68
C GLU A 213 10.33 1.04 24.20
N TRP A 214 11.08 0.44 23.27
CA TRP A 214 10.67 0.34 21.87
C TRP A 214 9.37 -0.45 21.70
N PHE A 215 9.09 -1.43 22.59
CA PHE A 215 7.90 -2.24 22.55
C PHE A 215 6.69 -1.47 23.08
N GLU A 216 6.85 -0.59 24.07
CA GLU A 216 5.82 0.35 24.52
C GLU A 216 5.39 1.27 23.37
N TRP A 217 6.35 1.88 22.66
CA TRP A 217 6.07 2.66 21.45
C TRP A 217 5.33 1.82 20.39
N TYR A 218 5.75 0.59 20.16
CA TYR A 218 5.11 -0.30 19.19
C TYR A 218 3.65 -0.62 19.57
N VAL A 219 3.39 -0.89 20.86
CA VAL A 219 2.02 -1.11 21.38
C VAL A 219 1.20 0.17 21.30
N TYR A 220 1.77 1.32 21.66
CA TYR A 220 1.13 2.63 21.49
C TYR A 220 0.67 2.83 20.05
N LYS A 221 1.55 2.57 19.07
CA LYS A 221 1.19 2.65 17.65
C LYS A 221 0.11 1.65 17.28
N LEU A 222 0.15 0.40 17.73
CA LEU A 222 -0.96 -0.54 17.49
C LEU A 222 -2.29 0.01 18.04
N CYS A 223 -2.28 0.49 19.28
CA CYS A 223 -3.45 1.04 19.97
C CYS A 223 -4.01 2.27 19.27
N SER A 224 -3.16 3.14 18.71
CA SER A 224 -3.63 4.35 17.99
C SER A 224 -4.44 4.04 16.72
N TYR A 225 -4.47 2.77 16.28
CA TYR A 225 -5.33 2.30 15.20
C TYR A 225 -6.53 1.47 15.66
N MET A 226 -6.65 1.22 16.97
CA MET A 226 -7.73 0.41 17.55
C MET A 226 -8.66 1.20 18.46
N HIS A 227 -8.28 2.42 18.86
CA HIS A 227 -9.02 3.28 19.78
C HIS A 227 -9.26 4.66 19.19
N GLU A 228 -10.30 5.35 19.67
CA GLU A 228 -10.64 6.72 19.23
C GLU A 228 -9.55 7.73 19.63
N GLU A 229 -9.07 7.62 20.87
CA GLU A 229 -7.96 8.41 21.39
C GLU A 229 -6.97 7.49 22.12
N VAL A 230 -5.68 7.79 21.99
CA VAL A 230 -4.61 7.07 22.68
C VAL A 230 -3.56 8.05 23.17
N ASP A 231 -3.04 7.79 24.36
CA ASP A 231 -1.90 8.50 24.93
C ASP A 231 -0.94 7.48 25.57
N HIS A 232 0.28 7.88 25.89
CA HIS A 232 1.36 6.96 26.24
C HIS A 232 2.32 7.51 27.29
N ASN A 233 2.91 6.63 28.08
CA ASN A 233 3.93 6.88 29.12
C ASN A 233 3.59 8.10 29.99
N ILE A 234 2.33 8.19 30.42
CA ILE A 234 1.81 9.29 31.24
C ILE A 234 2.27 9.08 32.68
N LEU A 235 2.86 10.11 33.26
CA LEU A 235 3.14 10.13 34.70
C LEU A 235 1.92 10.64 35.46
N ILE A 236 1.53 9.86 36.47
CA ILE A 236 0.44 10.17 37.38
C ILE A 236 0.95 10.21 38.83
N GLU A 237 0.30 11.02 39.65
CA GLU A 237 0.47 11.03 41.11
C GLU A 237 -0.71 10.32 41.76
N VAL A 238 -0.44 9.28 42.54
CA VAL A 238 -1.43 8.54 43.34
C VAL A 238 -1.09 8.69 44.81
N GLU A 239 -2.09 8.97 45.64
CA GLU A 239 -1.94 9.06 47.10
C GLU A 239 -2.62 7.86 47.77
N GLU A 240 -1.84 7.05 48.49
CA GLU A 240 -2.32 5.92 49.30
C GLU A 240 -1.81 6.10 50.73
N ASP A 241 -2.71 6.06 51.72
CA ASP A 241 -2.38 6.25 53.15
C ASP A 241 -1.56 7.53 53.46
N GLY A 242 -1.76 8.59 52.67
CA GLY A 242 -1.04 9.87 52.78
C GLY A 242 0.37 9.87 52.17
N ILE A 243 0.77 8.77 51.53
CA ILE A 243 2.03 8.67 50.79
C ILE A 243 1.76 8.90 49.30
N LYS A 244 2.41 9.92 48.76
CA LYS A 244 2.37 10.22 47.32
C LYS A 244 3.37 9.33 46.59
N LYS A 245 2.89 8.62 45.57
CA LYS A 245 3.70 7.84 44.65
C LYS A 245 3.49 8.35 43.24
N GLU A 246 4.58 8.46 42.50
CA GLU A 246 4.57 8.70 41.06
C GLU A 246 4.57 7.35 40.35
N LEU A 247 3.62 7.16 39.44
CA LEU A 247 3.47 5.96 38.63
C LEU A 247 3.43 6.35 37.15
N GLU A 248 3.88 5.44 36.30
CA GLU A 248 3.79 5.57 34.85
C GLU A 248 2.68 4.65 34.32
N ILE A 249 1.89 5.16 33.37
CA ILE A 249 0.98 4.36 32.56
C ILE A 249 1.60 4.23 31.17
N ASP A 250 2.00 3.01 30.79
CA ASP A 250 2.70 2.75 29.52
C ASP A 250 1.86 3.18 28.30
N VAL A 251 0.63 2.68 28.16
CA VAL A 251 -0.30 3.10 27.08
C VAL A 251 -1.74 3.13 27.62
N ILE A 252 -2.50 4.14 27.23
CA ILE A 252 -3.92 4.26 27.56
C ILE A 252 -4.74 4.54 26.30
N GLY A 253 -5.71 3.68 26.04
CA GLY A 253 -6.69 3.84 24.97
C GLY A 253 -8.04 4.26 25.51
N ARG A 254 -8.77 5.05 24.73
CA ARG A 254 -10.11 5.51 25.06
C ARG A 254 -11.06 5.24 23.91
N ASP A 255 -12.20 4.66 24.27
CA ASP A 255 -13.39 4.53 23.42
C ASP A 255 -14.59 5.04 24.21
N ASP A 256 -15.34 5.99 23.66
CA ASP A 256 -16.41 6.69 24.36
C ASP A 256 -15.91 7.36 25.67
N ASP A 257 -16.42 6.93 26.83
CA ASP A 257 -16.01 7.37 28.17
C ASP A 257 -15.23 6.27 28.93
N LYS A 258 -14.83 5.19 28.24
CA LYS A 258 -14.12 4.06 28.84
C LYS A 258 -12.63 4.15 28.58
N LEU A 259 -11.84 3.91 29.62
CA LEU A 259 -10.38 3.88 29.55
C LEU A 259 -9.86 2.46 29.66
N THR A 260 -8.98 2.09 28.74
CA THR A 260 -8.25 0.81 28.75
C THR A 260 -6.77 1.06 28.92
N ILE A 261 -6.17 0.49 29.95
CA ILE A 261 -4.73 0.56 30.19
C ILE A 261 -4.04 -0.66 29.60
N TYR A 262 -2.90 -0.44 28.96
CA TYR A 262 -2.02 -1.47 28.43
C TYR A 262 -0.64 -1.33 29.09
N GLU A 263 -0.37 -2.19 30.07
CA GLU A 263 0.94 -2.30 30.69
C GLU A 263 1.83 -3.21 29.83
N CYS A 264 2.93 -2.68 29.32
CA CYS A 264 3.74 -3.30 28.29
C CYS A 264 5.04 -3.86 28.88
N LYS A 265 5.36 -5.12 28.60
CA LYS A 265 6.61 -5.73 29.08
C LYS A 265 7.31 -6.55 27.99
N ASP A 266 8.53 -6.13 27.66
CA ASP A 266 9.44 -6.85 26.76
C ASP A 266 10.57 -7.52 27.57
N THR A 267 10.25 -8.62 28.26
CA THR A 267 11.21 -9.29 29.15
C THR A 267 12.03 -10.36 28.42
N LYS A 268 13.29 -10.60 28.85
CA LYS A 268 14.14 -11.71 28.34
C LYS A 268 13.90 -13.03 29.08
N ASN A 269 13.41 -12.91 30.31
CA ASN A 269 13.07 -13.99 31.23
C ASN A 269 11.57 -13.89 31.56
N LYS A 270 11.02 -14.88 32.25
CA LYS A 270 9.64 -14.76 32.79
C LYS A 270 9.56 -13.52 33.70
N SER A 271 8.62 -12.61 33.41
CA SER A 271 8.33 -11.44 34.23
C SER A 271 8.02 -11.85 35.67
N ASP A 272 8.51 -11.09 36.65
CA ASP A 272 8.18 -11.27 38.07
C ASP A 272 6.97 -10.40 38.43
N TRP A 273 6.27 -10.73 39.51
CA TRP A 273 5.11 -9.93 39.95
C TRP A 273 5.48 -8.48 40.30
N LYS A 274 6.75 -8.24 40.67
CA LYS A 274 7.27 -6.89 40.95
C LYS A 274 7.30 -5.98 39.73
N ASP A 275 7.41 -6.56 38.53
CA ASP A 275 7.37 -5.79 37.28
C ASP A 275 5.98 -5.17 37.04
N PHE A 276 4.98 -5.50 37.87
CA PHE A 276 3.59 -5.06 37.78
C PHE A 276 3.08 -4.45 39.09
N GLU A 277 3.98 -4.02 39.99
CA GLU A 277 3.61 -3.51 41.30
C GLU A 277 2.82 -2.18 41.25
N SER A 278 2.85 -1.49 40.12
CA SER A 278 2.02 -0.32 39.83
C SER A 278 0.55 -0.66 39.58
N LEU A 279 0.24 -1.85 39.06
CA LEU A 279 -1.11 -2.18 38.60
C LEU A 279 -2.18 -2.08 39.69
N PRO A 280 -2.00 -2.60 40.92
CA PRO A 280 -3.03 -2.52 41.95
C PRO A 280 -3.54 -1.10 42.20
N TYR A 281 -2.66 -0.10 42.09
CA TYR A 281 -2.98 1.32 42.24
C TYR A 281 -3.82 1.88 41.09
N LEU A 282 -3.64 1.33 39.89
CA LEU A 282 -4.37 1.72 38.70
C LEU A 282 -5.73 1.02 38.67
N THR A 283 -5.79 -0.27 39.01
CA THR A 283 -6.96 -1.11 38.79
C THR A 283 -8.23 -0.68 39.54
N GLU A 284 -8.11 0.03 40.67
CA GLU A 284 -9.28 0.62 41.35
C GLU A 284 -9.94 1.76 40.55
N LYS A 285 -9.22 2.38 39.62
CA LYS A 285 -9.65 3.57 38.87
C LYS A 285 -10.09 3.27 37.44
N PHE A 286 -9.71 2.11 36.89
CA PHE A 286 -9.88 1.78 35.48
C PHE A 286 -10.62 0.46 35.29
N GLU A 287 -11.55 0.46 34.33
CA GLU A 287 -12.45 -0.67 34.06
C GLU A 287 -11.74 -1.82 33.35
N ASN A 288 -10.73 -1.52 32.53
CA ASN A 288 -10.02 -2.49 31.72
C ASN A 288 -8.51 -2.30 31.87
N VAL A 289 -7.84 -3.26 32.49
CA VAL A 289 -6.37 -3.30 32.59
C VAL A 289 -5.86 -4.56 31.90
N LYS A 290 -5.07 -4.33 30.86
CA LYS A 290 -4.47 -5.36 30.02
C LYS A 290 -2.97 -5.34 30.23
N ILE A 291 -2.37 -6.52 30.29
CA ILE A 291 -0.91 -6.66 30.25
C ILE A 291 -0.53 -7.18 28.87
N VAL A 292 0.34 -6.45 28.16
CA VAL A 292 0.87 -6.83 26.86
C VAL A 292 2.30 -7.31 27.02
N ASN A 293 2.55 -8.59 26.75
CA ASN A 293 3.90 -9.15 26.83
C ASN A 293 4.41 -9.57 25.44
N SER A 294 5.69 -9.33 25.18
CA SER A 294 6.35 -9.87 23.99
C SER A 294 6.60 -11.38 24.07
N TYR A 295 6.52 -11.97 25.27
CA TYR A 295 6.66 -13.39 25.55
C TYR A 295 5.56 -13.91 26.50
N ASP A 296 5.38 -15.23 26.56
CA ASP A 296 4.42 -15.85 27.48
C ASP A 296 4.69 -15.54 28.96
N SER A 297 3.69 -14.97 29.62
CA SER A 297 3.72 -14.70 31.05
C SER A 297 3.55 -15.96 31.88
N ASN A 298 4.17 -15.98 33.06
CA ASN A 298 3.97 -17.08 34.00
C ASN A 298 2.55 -17.02 34.59
N ARG A 299 1.77 -18.10 34.41
CA ARG A 299 0.40 -18.19 34.96
C ARG A 299 0.32 -17.89 36.45
N LYS A 300 1.34 -18.25 37.25
CA LYS A 300 1.38 -17.93 38.69
C LYS A 300 1.54 -16.43 38.96
N VAL A 301 2.26 -15.72 38.10
CA VAL A 301 2.46 -14.27 38.21
C VAL A 301 1.16 -13.56 37.86
N LEU A 302 0.49 -13.96 36.77
CA LEU A 302 -0.82 -13.41 36.40
C LEU A 302 -1.89 -13.64 37.47
N GLN A 303 -1.93 -14.83 38.09
CA GLN A 303 -2.83 -15.11 39.22
C GLN A 303 -2.56 -14.18 40.39
N LYS A 304 -1.29 -14.03 40.79
CA LYS A 304 -0.92 -13.14 41.89
C LYS A 304 -1.27 -11.68 41.60
N ILE A 305 -1.05 -11.20 40.37
CA ILE A 305 -1.42 -9.83 40.00
C ILE A 305 -2.93 -9.65 40.03
N SER A 306 -3.70 -10.62 39.51
CA SER A 306 -5.16 -10.56 39.55
C SER A 306 -5.70 -10.53 40.98
N GLU A 307 -5.09 -11.32 41.88
CA GLU A 307 -5.39 -11.28 43.32
C GLU A 307 -5.08 -9.91 43.93
N LEU A 308 -3.92 -9.32 43.60
CA LEU A 308 -3.53 -7.99 44.09
C LEU A 308 -4.42 -6.86 43.56
N CYS A 309 -4.90 -6.99 42.33
CA CYS A 309 -5.73 -5.99 41.66
C CYS A 309 -7.23 -6.14 41.98
N ASN A 310 -7.62 -7.23 42.67
CA ASN A 310 -9.01 -7.61 42.91
C ASN A 310 -9.89 -7.60 41.64
N GLN A 311 -9.29 -7.93 40.49
CA GLN A 311 -9.98 -8.07 39.21
C GLN A 311 -9.25 -9.04 38.29
N GLU A 312 -9.94 -9.56 37.28
CA GLU A 312 -9.31 -10.38 36.26
C GLU A 312 -8.42 -9.50 35.37
N ILE A 313 -7.12 -9.81 35.34
CA ILE A 313 -6.17 -9.11 34.48
C ILE A 313 -6.00 -9.89 33.18
N ILE A 314 -6.33 -9.24 32.07
CA ILE A 314 -6.26 -9.84 30.75
C ILE A 314 -4.80 -9.77 30.27
N ASN A 315 -4.16 -10.94 30.17
CA ASN A 315 -2.83 -11.05 29.58
C ASN A 315 -2.95 -11.28 28.07
N ILE A 316 -2.35 -10.39 27.29
CA ILE A 316 -2.36 -10.40 25.82
C ILE A 316 -0.92 -10.60 25.35
N LYS A 317 -0.68 -11.56 24.45
CA LYS A 317 0.61 -11.61 23.75
C LYS A 317 0.67 -10.50 22.73
N GLY A 318 1.84 -9.92 22.50
CA GLY A 318 2.02 -8.93 21.43
C GLY A 318 1.53 -9.42 20.06
N SER A 319 1.64 -10.72 19.77
CA SER A 319 1.06 -11.34 18.56
C SER A 319 -0.47 -11.32 18.53
N ASP A 320 -1.13 -11.48 19.67
CA ASP A 320 -2.59 -11.52 19.74
C ASP A 320 -3.15 -10.11 19.63
N LEU A 321 -2.42 -9.11 20.15
CA LEU A 321 -2.75 -7.69 19.94
C LEU A 321 -2.59 -7.30 18.47
N GLU A 322 -1.56 -7.80 17.79
CA GLU A 322 -1.42 -7.64 16.33
C GLU A 322 -2.56 -8.31 15.57
N ASP A 323 -3.01 -9.50 15.98
CA ASP A 323 -4.14 -10.18 15.34
C ASP A 323 -5.44 -9.36 15.48
N ASN A 324 -5.62 -8.66 16.61
CA ASN A 324 -6.71 -7.69 16.82
C ASN A 324 -6.54 -6.45 15.94
N PHE A 325 -5.33 -5.91 15.83
CA PHE A 325 -5.01 -4.82 14.91
C PHE A 325 -5.32 -5.24 13.45
N MET A 326 -5.04 -6.49 13.07
CA MET A 326 -5.41 -7.11 11.79
C MET A 326 -6.89 -7.55 11.73
N GLY A 327 -7.75 -7.09 12.64
CA GLY A 327 -9.18 -7.36 12.61
C GLY A 327 -9.89 -6.71 11.42
N VAL A 328 -11.10 -7.18 11.12
CA VAL A 328 -11.95 -6.66 10.01
C VAL A 328 -12.20 -5.16 10.20
N GLU A 329 -12.78 -4.77 11.33
CA GLU A 329 -13.16 -3.39 11.63
C GLU A 329 -11.96 -2.43 11.71
N PRO A 330 -10.88 -2.71 12.48
CA PRO A 330 -9.69 -1.86 12.45
C PRO A 330 -9.06 -1.73 11.07
N THR A 331 -9.08 -2.80 10.26
CA THR A 331 -8.57 -2.74 8.88
C THR A 331 -9.40 -1.83 8.00
N ILE A 332 -10.74 -1.87 8.11
CA ILE A 332 -11.65 -0.98 7.38
C ILE A 332 -11.39 0.48 7.74
N LEU A 333 -11.30 0.80 9.04
CA LEU A 333 -11.02 2.16 9.51
C LEU A 333 -9.71 2.70 8.91
N ARG A 334 -8.67 1.87 8.88
CA ARG A 334 -7.38 2.24 8.27
C ARG A 334 -7.45 2.41 6.77
N LEU A 335 -8.18 1.54 6.06
CA LEU A 335 -8.35 1.61 4.61
C LEU A 335 -9.09 2.88 4.17
N LYS A 336 -10.08 3.31 4.96
CA LYS A 336 -10.86 4.53 4.70
C LYS A 336 -10.06 5.81 4.90
N SER A 337 -9.02 5.78 5.74
CA SER A 337 -8.13 6.93 5.91
C SER A 337 -7.44 7.25 4.59
N LYS A 338 -7.42 8.54 4.23
CA LYS A 338 -6.63 9.06 3.09
C LYS A 338 -5.18 9.35 3.46
N GLU A 339 -4.85 9.31 4.75
CA GLU A 339 -3.53 9.71 5.24
C GLU A 339 -2.55 8.53 5.19
N TRP A 340 -1.34 8.82 4.73
CA TRP A 340 -0.20 7.96 4.99
C TRP A 340 0.26 8.15 6.44
N PRO A 341 0.63 7.08 7.19
CA PRO A 341 0.75 5.68 6.78
C PRO A 341 -0.55 4.85 6.94
N TYR A 342 -1.63 5.44 7.46
CA TYR A 342 -2.87 4.74 7.83
C TYR A 342 -3.42 3.88 6.69
N ASN A 343 -3.59 4.47 5.50
CA ASN A 343 -4.08 3.76 4.32
C ASN A 343 -3.18 2.57 3.93
N ASN A 344 -1.86 2.80 3.86
CA ASN A 344 -0.88 1.79 3.47
C ASN A 344 -0.88 0.61 4.46
N ASN A 345 -1.01 0.90 5.76
CA ASN A 345 -1.14 -0.11 6.79
C ASN A 345 -2.47 -0.86 6.65
N GLY A 346 -3.57 -0.20 6.28
CA GLY A 346 -4.84 -0.82 5.92
C GLY A 346 -4.72 -1.82 4.77
N VAL A 347 -4.12 -1.41 3.65
CA VAL A 347 -3.92 -2.25 2.46
C VAL A 347 -3.04 -3.47 2.77
N LYS A 348 -1.93 -3.25 3.50
CA LYS A 348 -1.04 -4.35 3.86
C LYS A 348 -1.67 -5.30 4.85
N SER A 349 -2.44 -4.78 5.83
CA SER A 349 -3.24 -5.60 6.73
C SER A 349 -4.19 -6.47 5.93
N PHE A 350 -4.98 -5.86 5.04
CA PHE A 350 -5.90 -6.56 4.14
C PHE A 350 -5.20 -7.69 3.38
N SER A 351 -4.04 -7.43 2.77
CA SER A 351 -3.32 -8.43 1.95
C SER A 351 -2.99 -9.72 2.72
N LYS A 352 -2.79 -9.62 4.04
CA LYS A 352 -2.41 -10.72 4.94
C LYS A 352 -3.58 -11.50 5.53
N LEU A 353 -4.80 -10.97 5.42
CA LEU A 353 -5.96 -11.62 6.01
C LEU A 353 -6.31 -12.91 5.27
N ALA A 354 -6.93 -13.82 6.03
CA ALA A 354 -7.60 -14.99 5.46
C ALA A 354 -8.70 -14.54 4.49
N ASN A 355 -8.97 -15.34 3.48
CA ASN A 355 -9.95 -15.04 2.44
C ASN A 355 -11.33 -14.69 3.00
N GLU A 356 -11.78 -15.39 4.05
CA GLU A 356 -13.04 -15.12 4.77
C GLU A 356 -13.10 -13.67 5.26
N LYS A 357 -12.09 -13.22 6.03
CA LYS A 357 -12.01 -11.84 6.52
C LYS A 357 -11.88 -10.81 5.39
N LYS A 358 -11.19 -11.15 4.29
CA LYS A 358 -11.10 -10.28 3.11
C LYS A 358 -12.48 -10.07 2.48
N LEU A 359 -13.28 -11.13 2.36
CA LEU A 359 -14.65 -11.04 1.87
C LEU A 359 -15.50 -10.19 2.80
N ASP A 360 -15.41 -10.39 4.12
CA ASP A 360 -16.16 -9.58 5.09
C ASP A 360 -15.85 -8.08 4.92
N ILE A 361 -14.57 -7.71 4.82
CA ILE A 361 -14.14 -6.33 4.57
C ILE A 361 -14.71 -5.79 3.26
N ILE A 362 -14.58 -6.54 2.18
CA ILE A 362 -15.08 -6.14 0.87
C ILE A 362 -16.59 -5.94 0.91
N HIS A 363 -17.34 -6.86 1.52
CA HIS A 363 -18.78 -6.75 1.64
C HIS A 363 -19.17 -5.50 2.42
N ILE A 364 -18.54 -5.23 3.56
CA ILE A 364 -18.82 -4.01 4.34
C ILE A 364 -18.50 -2.75 3.51
N LEU A 365 -17.34 -2.69 2.85
CA LEU A 365 -16.98 -1.55 2.01
C LEU A 365 -17.98 -1.35 0.87
N LEU A 366 -18.37 -2.42 0.18
CA LEU A 366 -19.36 -2.38 -0.90
C LEU A 366 -20.72 -1.93 -0.38
N GLU A 367 -21.19 -2.45 0.76
CA GLU A 367 -22.46 -2.07 1.37
C GLU A 367 -22.53 -0.58 1.69
N GLU A 368 -21.43 0.01 2.18
CA GLU A 368 -21.34 1.44 2.51
C GLU A 368 -21.23 2.35 1.28
N ILE A 369 -20.80 1.83 0.12
CA ILE A 369 -20.75 2.62 -1.12
C ILE A 369 -22.18 2.96 -1.55
N ASN A 370 -22.52 4.24 -1.40
CA ASN A 370 -23.82 4.80 -1.78
C ASN A 370 -23.70 5.89 -2.86
N PHE A 371 -22.52 6.03 -3.47
CA PHE A 371 -22.22 7.02 -4.53
C PHE A 371 -22.78 8.41 -4.20
N ASN A 372 -22.39 8.93 -3.05
CA ASN A 372 -22.59 10.31 -2.59
C ASN A 372 -21.27 10.82 -1.95
N GLU A 373 -21.15 12.13 -1.69
CA GLU A 373 -19.95 12.72 -1.07
C GLU A 373 -19.57 12.05 0.27
N GLU A 374 -20.57 11.64 1.05
CA GLU A 374 -20.40 10.99 2.36
C GLU A 374 -19.81 9.57 2.28
N SER A 375 -19.90 8.89 1.13
CA SER A 375 -19.41 7.52 0.91
C SER A 375 -18.05 7.43 0.18
N THR A 376 -17.37 8.57 0.02
CA THR A 376 -16.09 8.66 -0.73
C THR A 376 -14.98 7.80 -0.14
N GLU A 377 -14.96 7.60 1.18
CA GLU A 377 -13.93 6.83 1.88
C GLU A 377 -14.01 5.33 1.59
N SER A 378 -15.19 4.72 1.64
CA SER A 378 -15.37 3.29 1.34
C SER A 378 -15.08 2.98 -0.13
N LEU A 379 -15.47 3.90 -1.03
CA LEU A 379 -15.15 3.80 -2.45
C LEU A 379 -13.64 3.87 -2.69
N PHE A 380 -12.95 4.84 -2.07
CA PHE A 380 -11.51 4.97 -2.12
C PHE A 380 -10.79 3.73 -1.56
N ALA A 381 -11.20 3.25 -0.39
CA ALA A 381 -10.67 2.04 0.24
C ALA A 381 -10.74 0.81 -0.68
N PHE A 382 -11.91 0.58 -1.29
CA PHE A 382 -12.11 -0.54 -2.21
C PHE A 382 -11.19 -0.46 -3.44
N ILE A 383 -11.07 0.72 -4.05
CA ILE A 383 -10.19 0.93 -5.21
C ILE A 383 -8.74 0.70 -4.85
N LYS A 384 -8.32 1.24 -3.70
CA LYS A 384 -6.95 1.12 -3.25
C LYS A 384 -6.54 -0.33 -2.98
N ILE A 385 -7.46 -1.12 -2.39
CA ILE A 385 -7.26 -2.57 -2.27
C ILE A 385 -7.03 -3.19 -3.64
N ALA A 386 -7.87 -2.86 -4.63
CA ALA A 386 -7.78 -3.44 -5.97
C ALA A 386 -6.46 -3.09 -6.69
N GLU A 387 -5.99 -1.85 -6.54
CA GLU A 387 -4.74 -1.38 -7.15
C GLU A 387 -3.50 -2.07 -6.57
N ASP A 388 -3.46 -2.23 -5.24
CA ASP A 388 -2.25 -2.71 -4.56
C ASP A 388 -2.21 -4.25 -4.41
N ASN A 389 -3.31 -4.95 -4.73
CA ASN A 389 -3.40 -6.41 -4.65
C ASN A 389 -3.58 -7.02 -6.06
N PRO A 390 -2.51 -7.52 -6.71
CA PRO A 390 -2.58 -7.97 -8.10
C PRO A 390 -3.53 -9.15 -8.36
N ASN A 391 -3.80 -9.98 -7.34
CA ASN A 391 -4.73 -11.10 -7.44
C ASN A 391 -6.16 -10.71 -6.98
N PHE A 392 -6.44 -9.43 -6.73
CA PHE A 392 -7.73 -9.00 -6.20
C PHE A 392 -8.87 -9.26 -7.17
N ILE A 393 -8.65 -9.01 -8.46
CA ILE A 393 -9.63 -9.30 -9.51
C ILE A 393 -9.94 -10.80 -9.55
N GLU A 394 -8.93 -11.66 -9.64
CA GLU A 394 -9.11 -13.12 -9.60
C GLU A 394 -9.81 -13.57 -8.31
N PHE A 395 -9.45 -12.98 -7.18
CA PHE A 395 -10.08 -13.26 -5.90
C PHE A 395 -11.57 -12.93 -5.92
N LEU A 396 -11.95 -11.73 -6.37
CA LEU A 396 -13.36 -11.34 -6.47
C LEU A 396 -14.13 -12.18 -7.49
N SER A 397 -13.52 -12.47 -8.65
CA SER A 397 -14.16 -13.26 -9.70
C SER A 397 -14.55 -14.67 -9.22
N ASN A 398 -13.77 -15.24 -8.29
CA ASN A 398 -14.01 -16.56 -7.71
C ASN A 398 -15.02 -16.56 -6.53
N ASN A 399 -15.56 -15.41 -6.13
CA ASN A 399 -16.50 -15.26 -5.02
C ASN A 399 -17.84 -14.65 -5.50
N ASP A 400 -18.76 -14.36 -4.58
CA ASP A 400 -20.09 -13.83 -4.94
C ASP A 400 -19.99 -12.41 -5.55
N GLN A 401 -20.31 -12.32 -6.84
CA GLN A 401 -20.28 -11.09 -7.64
C GLN A 401 -21.57 -10.26 -7.53
N THR A 402 -22.61 -10.78 -6.87
CA THR A 402 -23.96 -10.19 -6.84
C THR A 402 -23.97 -8.79 -6.24
N VAL A 403 -23.27 -8.60 -5.12
CA VAL A 403 -23.19 -7.29 -4.43
C VAL A 403 -22.47 -6.25 -5.30
N ILE A 404 -21.43 -6.67 -6.05
CA ILE A 404 -20.70 -5.77 -6.95
C ILE A 404 -21.58 -5.35 -8.13
N LEU A 405 -22.33 -6.28 -8.71
CA LEU A 405 -23.33 -6.00 -9.76
C LEU A 405 -24.37 -4.99 -9.27
N GLU A 406 -24.90 -5.19 -8.07
CA GLU A 406 -25.89 -4.29 -7.47
C GLU A 406 -25.33 -2.87 -7.30
N LYS A 407 -24.08 -2.73 -6.85
CA LYS A 407 -23.43 -1.42 -6.70
C LYS A 407 -23.20 -0.73 -8.05
N MET A 408 -22.91 -1.48 -9.10
CA MET A 408 -22.86 -0.94 -10.46
C MET A 408 -24.23 -0.42 -10.92
N LYS A 409 -25.33 -1.10 -10.58
CA LYS A 409 -26.70 -0.64 -10.90
C LYS A 409 -27.01 0.69 -10.21
N ILE A 410 -26.74 0.79 -8.91
CA ILE A 410 -26.95 2.01 -8.12
C ILE A 410 -26.13 3.18 -8.69
N ALA A 411 -24.87 2.93 -9.05
CA ALA A 411 -24.03 3.96 -9.65
C ALA A 411 -24.62 4.48 -10.97
N LYS A 412 -25.03 3.56 -11.86
CA LYS A 412 -25.68 3.91 -13.13
C LYS A 412 -26.90 4.79 -12.89
N GLU A 413 -27.81 4.37 -12.02
CA GLU A 413 -29.03 5.14 -11.70
C GLU A 413 -28.72 6.57 -11.26
N LYS A 414 -27.70 6.76 -10.42
CA LYS A 414 -27.26 8.08 -9.93
C LYS A 414 -26.57 8.94 -11.00
N ILE A 415 -25.80 8.32 -11.90
CA ILE A 415 -25.21 9.00 -13.07
C ILE A 415 -26.33 9.50 -13.99
N GLU A 416 -27.32 8.65 -14.26
CA GLU A 416 -28.46 8.95 -15.14
C GLU A 416 -29.39 10.01 -14.55
N SER A 417 -29.70 9.92 -13.25
CA SER A 417 -30.53 10.89 -12.52
C SER A 417 -29.90 12.28 -12.42
N LYS A 418 -28.64 12.43 -12.86
CA LYS A 418 -27.83 13.65 -12.78
C LYS A 418 -27.51 14.08 -11.35
N GLU A 419 -27.80 13.25 -10.35
CA GLU A 419 -27.36 13.49 -8.97
C GLU A 419 -25.84 13.62 -8.90
N LEU A 420 -25.12 12.96 -9.81
CA LEU A 420 -23.66 13.05 -9.91
C LEU A 420 -23.13 14.17 -10.82
N LYS A 421 -23.98 14.84 -11.61
CA LYS A 421 -23.53 15.83 -12.63
C LYS A 421 -23.07 17.18 -12.07
N ASN A 422 -23.14 17.36 -10.76
CA ASN A 422 -22.70 18.58 -10.08
C ASN A 422 -21.44 18.39 -9.22
N PHE A 423 -20.82 17.21 -9.21
CA PHE A 423 -19.59 17.02 -8.46
C PHE A 423 -18.44 17.76 -9.14
N LYS A 424 -18.07 18.90 -8.56
CA LYS A 424 -16.79 19.57 -8.82
C LYS A 424 -15.61 18.84 -8.18
N ASP A 425 -15.90 17.80 -7.38
CA ASP A 425 -14.88 16.97 -6.75
C ASP A 425 -14.28 15.99 -7.77
N ARG A 426 -13.05 16.34 -8.15
CA ARG A 426 -12.21 15.58 -9.08
C ARG A 426 -11.87 14.20 -8.54
N ASP A 427 -11.61 14.06 -7.25
CA ASP A 427 -11.16 12.81 -6.64
C ASP A 427 -12.29 11.78 -6.63
N PHE A 428 -13.51 12.25 -6.35
CA PHE A 428 -14.69 11.40 -6.40
C PHE A 428 -14.97 10.86 -7.82
N SER A 429 -14.79 11.72 -8.84
CA SER A 429 -14.97 11.33 -10.25
C SER A 429 -13.94 10.29 -10.69
N CYS A 430 -12.66 10.46 -10.33
CA CYS A 430 -11.62 9.45 -10.55
C CYS A 430 -11.98 8.13 -9.88
N ASN A 431 -12.44 8.18 -8.63
CA ASN A 431 -12.80 6.99 -7.88
C ASN A 431 -13.96 6.21 -8.54
N ILE A 432 -14.97 6.90 -9.06
CA ILE A 432 -16.06 6.24 -9.81
C ILE A 432 -15.50 5.53 -11.05
N ILE A 433 -14.66 6.19 -11.84
CA ILE A 433 -14.06 5.60 -13.05
C ILE A 433 -13.24 4.35 -12.71
N ASN A 434 -12.42 4.42 -11.66
CA ASN A 434 -11.59 3.30 -11.22
C ASN A 434 -12.43 2.15 -10.66
N PHE A 435 -13.47 2.45 -9.87
CA PHE A 435 -14.43 1.43 -9.43
C PHE A 435 -15.06 0.72 -10.62
N MET A 436 -15.52 1.46 -11.63
CA MET A 436 -16.16 0.87 -12.81
C MET A 436 -15.21 0.01 -13.63
N LYS A 437 -13.95 0.46 -13.76
CA LYS A 437 -12.88 -0.34 -14.35
C LYS A 437 -12.68 -1.68 -13.60
N ILE A 438 -12.66 -1.65 -12.27
CA ILE A 438 -12.55 -2.85 -11.44
C ILE A 438 -13.74 -3.78 -11.68
N VAL A 439 -14.96 -3.24 -11.68
CA VAL A 439 -16.19 -4.02 -11.90
C VAL A 439 -16.16 -4.73 -13.26
N ILE A 440 -15.90 -4.01 -14.35
CA ILE A 440 -15.91 -4.61 -15.71
C ILE A 440 -14.83 -5.66 -15.91
N THR A 441 -13.73 -5.57 -15.15
CA THR A 441 -12.63 -6.56 -15.20
C THR A 441 -12.93 -7.78 -14.34
N THR A 442 -13.71 -7.61 -13.28
CA THR A 442 -13.99 -8.65 -12.28
C THR A 442 -15.13 -9.57 -12.71
N ILE A 443 -16.18 -9.01 -13.30
CA ILE A 443 -17.41 -9.75 -13.60
C ILE A 443 -17.31 -10.36 -14.99
N GLU A 444 -17.76 -11.61 -15.10
CA GLU A 444 -17.83 -12.30 -16.39
C GLU A 444 -18.64 -11.48 -17.41
N LYS A 445 -18.07 -11.29 -18.60
CA LYS A 445 -18.64 -10.46 -19.67
C LYS A 445 -20.12 -10.77 -19.91
N ASP A 446 -20.48 -12.05 -19.99
CA ASP A 446 -21.84 -12.47 -20.30
C ASP A 446 -22.83 -12.09 -19.19
N LYS A 447 -22.43 -12.23 -17.91
CA LYS A 447 -23.23 -11.76 -16.75
C LYS A 447 -23.41 -10.25 -16.73
N LEU A 448 -22.37 -9.49 -17.09
CA LEU A 448 -22.50 -8.04 -17.24
C LEU A 448 -23.53 -7.67 -18.30
N LEU A 449 -23.53 -8.38 -19.43
CA LEU A 449 -24.43 -8.11 -20.56
C LEU A 449 -25.87 -8.60 -20.33
N GLU A 450 -26.09 -9.54 -19.40
CA GLU A 450 -27.43 -9.91 -18.93
C GLU A 450 -28.10 -8.76 -18.16
N GLU A 451 -27.32 -7.96 -17.44
CA GLU A 451 -27.81 -6.91 -16.55
C GLU A 451 -27.72 -5.51 -17.15
N PHE A 452 -26.75 -5.27 -18.02
CA PHE A 452 -26.45 -3.97 -18.61
C PHE A 452 -26.32 -4.07 -20.12
N SER A 453 -26.91 -3.11 -20.85
CA SER A 453 -26.56 -2.96 -22.25
C SER A 453 -25.12 -2.48 -22.38
N ILE A 454 -24.44 -2.82 -23.48
CA ILE A 454 -23.08 -2.31 -23.71
C ILE A 454 -23.03 -0.78 -23.74
N SER A 455 -24.11 -0.15 -24.20
CA SER A 455 -24.30 1.30 -24.15
C SER A 455 -24.27 1.85 -22.72
N ASP A 456 -24.85 1.12 -21.76
CA ASP A 456 -24.85 1.52 -20.35
C ASP A 456 -23.45 1.49 -19.77
N ILE A 457 -22.74 0.37 -19.95
CA ILE A 457 -21.36 0.17 -19.47
C ILE A 457 -20.46 1.26 -20.06
N PHE A 458 -20.62 1.56 -21.34
CA PHE A 458 -19.81 2.56 -22.02
C PHE A 458 -20.09 4.00 -21.56
N ASN A 459 -21.35 4.34 -21.26
CA ASN A 459 -21.75 5.69 -20.87
C ASN A 459 -21.33 6.08 -19.45
N ILE A 460 -21.17 5.10 -18.54
CA ILE A 460 -20.81 5.36 -17.14
C ILE A 460 -19.52 6.21 -17.03
N CYS A 461 -18.48 5.87 -17.77
CA CYS A 461 -17.24 6.67 -17.79
C CYS A 461 -17.45 8.03 -18.47
N GLN A 462 -18.16 8.06 -19.60
CA GLN A 462 -18.40 9.30 -20.35
C GLN A 462 -19.15 10.36 -19.57
N ASP A 463 -20.20 9.96 -18.88
CA ASP A 463 -21.03 10.88 -18.13
C ASP A 463 -20.30 11.43 -16.90
N THR A 464 -19.31 10.68 -16.39
CA THR A 464 -18.39 11.13 -15.33
C THR A 464 -17.35 12.14 -15.84
N LEU A 465 -17.08 12.16 -17.16
CA LEU A 465 -16.08 13.04 -17.79
C LEU A 465 -16.62 14.39 -18.29
N LYS A 466 -17.92 14.66 -18.14
CA LYS A 466 -18.53 15.92 -18.62
C LYS A 466 -18.14 17.11 -17.71
N GLY A 467 -17.07 17.84 -18.04
CA GLY A 467 -16.61 19.03 -17.30
C GLY A 467 -15.22 19.54 -17.72
N ASP A 468 -14.67 20.53 -17.01
CA ASP A 468 -13.28 20.99 -17.19
C ASP A 468 -12.34 20.00 -16.46
N LEU A 469 -11.71 19.11 -17.23
CA LEU A 469 -10.96 17.98 -16.70
C LEU A 469 -9.52 18.38 -16.32
N GLY A 470 -9.01 17.90 -15.18
CA GLY A 470 -7.57 17.91 -14.87
C GLY A 470 -6.80 16.78 -15.58
N GLU A 471 -5.46 16.80 -15.55
CA GLU A 471 -4.60 15.81 -16.24
C GLU A 471 -4.75 14.36 -15.71
N ASP A 472 -4.93 14.16 -14.41
CA ASP A 472 -5.05 12.79 -13.84
C ASP A 472 -6.37 12.08 -14.25
N LEU A 473 -7.48 12.83 -14.40
CA LEU A 473 -8.77 12.27 -14.86
C LEU A 473 -8.68 11.70 -16.29
N ILE A 474 -7.79 12.27 -17.10
CA ILE A 474 -7.56 11.89 -18.49
C ILE A 474 -6.89 10.52 -18.57
N ASP A 475 -5.90 10.28 -17.72
CA ASP A 475 -5.21 9.00 -17.69
C ASP A 475 -6.12 7.89 -17.16
N GLU A 476 -6.98 8.17 -16.17
CA GLU A 476 -7.95 7.17 -15.71
C GLU A 476 -9.06 6.88 -16.72
N ALA A 477 -9.56 7.90 -17.41
CA ALA A 477 -10.47 7.70 -18.53
C ALA A 477 -9.85 6.80 -19.61
N TYR A 478 -8.59 7.06 -19.97
CA TYR A 478 -7.86 6.25 -20.93
C TYR A 478 -7.79 4.78 -20.52
N ASN A 479 -7.37 4.54 -19.28
CA ASN A 479 -7.22 3.21 -18.71
C ASN A 479 -8.56 2.47 -18.68
N TYR A 480 -9.65 3.16 -18.34
CA TYR A 480 -11.01 2.62 -18.40
C TYR A 480 -11.36 2.17 -19.81
N TYR A 481 -11.22 3.05 -20.81
CA TYR A 481 -11.58 2.70 -22.18
C TYR A 481 -10.67 1.60 -22.74
N ASP A 482 -9.38 1.60 -22.41
CA ASP A 482 -8.51 0.49 -22.81
C ASP A 482 -9.03 -0.86 -22.32
N THR A 483 -9.38 -0.91 -21.04
CA THR A 483 -9.97 -2.09 -20.39
C THR A 483 -11.30 -2.47 -21.06
N PHE A 484 -12.20 -1.50 -21.25
CA PHE A 484 -13.49 -1.73 -21.90
C PHE A 484 -13.33 -2.32 -23.30
N PHE A 485 -12.48 -1.73 -24.14
CA PHE A 485 -12.30 -2.18 -25.52
C PHE A 485 -11.60 -3.54 -25.62
N SER A 486 -10.78 -3.90 -24.62
CA SER A 486 -10.18 -5.22 -24.50
C SER A 486 -11.23 -6.28 -24.20
N ILE A 487 -12.13 -6.01 -23.25
CA ILE A 487 -13.15 -6.97 -22.78
C ILE A 487 -14.32 -7.09 -23.77
N PHE A 488 -14.79 -5.96 -24.30
CA PHE A 488 -16.01 -5.88 -25.11
C PHE A 488 -15.75 -5.72 -26.61
N ASN A 489 -14.56 -6.11 -27.08
CA ASN A 489 -14.14 -5.95 -28.47
C ASN A 489 -15.21 -6.36 -29.51
N ASP A 490 -15.79 -7.54 -29.33
CA ASP A 490 -16.75 -8.12 -30.29
C ASP A 490 -18.14 -7.46 -30.21
N GLU A 491 -18.42 -6.78 -29.11
CA GLU A 491 -19.71 -6.15 -28.83
C GLU A 491 -19.75 -4.67 -29.22
N ILE A 492 -18.62 -4.07 -29.61
CA ILE A 492 -18.52 -2.64 -29.98
C ILE A 492 -19.53 -2.26 -31.07
N GLY A 493 -19.88 -3.17 -31.97
CA GLY A 493 -20.89 -2.95 -33.01
C GLY A 493 -22.30 -2.72 -32.45
N ASN A 494 -22.57 -3.10 -31.20
CA ASN A 494 -23.84 -2.91 -30.52
C ASN A 494 -23.93 -1.55 -29.80
N LEU A 495 -22.86 -0.74 -29.79
CA LEU A 495 -22.92 0.63 -29.28
C LEU A 495 -23.78 1.50 -30.20
N ASN A 496 -24.73 2.23 -29.62
CA ASN A 496 -25.55 3.15 -30.40
C ASN A 496 -24.73 4.39 -30.78
N THR A 497 -25.19 5.08 -31.82
CA THR A 497 -24.42 6.20 -32.37
C THR A 497 -24.34 7.43 -31.45
N ASN A 498 -25.28 7.60 -30.53
CA ASN A 498 -25.21 8.66 -29.53
C ASN A 498 -24.08 8.38 -28.52
N ASN A 499 -23.81 7.11 -28.22
CA ASN A 499 -22.66 6.70 -27.40
C ASN A 499 -21.34 7.08 -28.07
N PHE A 500 -21.22 6.84 -29.38
CA PHE A 500 -20.00 7.18 -30.14
C PHE A 500 -19.73 8.70 -30.14
N PHE A 501 -20.76 9.51 -30.37
CA PHE A 501 -20.57 10.97 -30.35
C PHE A 501 -20.19 11.50 -28.98
N SER A 502 -20.82 10.96 -27.94
CA SER A 502 -20.50 11.33 -26.56
C SER A 502 -19.07 10.90 -26.17
N PHE A 503 -18.62 9.73 -26.63
CA PHE A 503 -17.23 9.26 -26.49
C PHE A 503 -16.26 10.20 -27.20
N PHE A 504 -16.58 10.51 -28.46
CA PHE A 504 -15.75 11.33 -29.32
C PHE A 504 -15.62 12.74 -28.74
N ASP A 505 -16.73 13.34 -28.30
CA ASP A 505 -16.74 14.66 -27.65
C ASP A 505 -15.93 14.65 -26.33
N ALA A 506 -15.99 13.56 -25.56
CA ALA A 506 -15.26 13.43 -24.30
C ALA A 506 -13.75 13.21 -24.50
N ILE A 507 -13.35 12.38 -25.46
CA ILE A 507 -11.94 12.02 -25.71
C ILE A 507 -11.21 13.04 -26.59
N LEU A 508 -11.91 13.80 -27.43
CA LEU A 508 -11.26 14.71 -28.37
C LEU A 508 -10.46 15.85 -27.67
N PRO A 509 -10.97 16.52 -26.62
CA PRO A 509 -10.18 17.48 -25.83
C PRO A 509 -8.94 16.84 -25.16
N ILE A 510 -9.02 15.53 -24.89
CA ILE A 510 -8.02 14.75 -24.16
C ILE A 510 -6.82 14.38 -25.06
N LEU A 511 -7.05 14.13 -26.35
CA LEU A 511 -6.02 13.77 -27.32
C LEU A 511 -4.88 14.80 -27.45
N ASN A 512 -5.17 16.08 -27.18
CA ASN A 512 -4.17 17.14 -27.19
C ASN A 512 -3.26 17.18 -25.95
N ARG A 513 -3.66 16.53 -24.86
CA ARG A 513 -2.96 16.58 -23.57
C ARG A 513 -2.07 15.36 -23.33
N TYR A 514 -2.17 14.30 -24.12
CA TYR A 514 -1.23 13.17 -24.01
C TYR A 514 0.20 13.60 -24.37
N ASN A 515 1.13 13.36 -23.46
CA ASN A 515 2.57 13.49 -23.74
C ASN A 515 3.15 12.25 -24.46
N SER A 516 2.46 11.10 -24.43
CA SER A 516 2.90 9.84 -25.05
C SER A 516 2.27 9.59 -26.43
N TRP A 517 3.12 9.37 -27.44
CA TRP A 517 2.70 9.05 -28.82
C TRP A 517 1.97 7.68 -28.93
N ASN A 518 2.34 6.71 -28.08
CA ASN A 518 1.70 5.39 -28.06
C ASN A 518 0.23 5.47 -27.60
N LYS A 519 -0.03 6.16 -26.47
CA LYS A 519 -1.40 6.37 -25.96
C LYS A 519 -2.30 7.09 -26.97
N LYS A 520 -1.75 8.08 -27.70
CA LYS A 520 -2.47 8.76 -28.79
C LYS A 520 -2.87 7.77 -29.88
N THR A 521 -1.90 7.02 -30.40
CA THR A 521 -2.10 6.04 -31.48
C THR A 521 -3.16 5.00 -31.12
N GLU A 522 -3.09 4.42 -29.92
CA GLU A 522 -4.06 3.44 -29.40
C GLU A 522 -5.47 4.04 -29.25
N THR A 523 -5.58 5.25 -28.71
CA THR A 523 -6.87 5.98 -28.62
C THR A 523 -7.48 6.18 -30.01
N PHE A 524 -6.67 6.57 -31.00
CA PHE A 524 -7.14 6.74 -32.37
C PHE A 524 -7.56 5.41 -33.02
N GLN A 525 -6.90 4.30 -32.72
CA GLN A 525 -7.34 2.98 -33.19
C GLN A 525 -8.73 2.62 -32.62
N LYS A 526 -8.98 2.92 -31.34
CA LYS A 526 -10.30 2.75 -30.70
C LYS A 526 -11.37 3.62 -31.39
N ILE A 527 -11.08 4.90 -31.66
CA ILE A 527 -11.97 5.79 -32.40
C ILE A 527 -12.26 5.22 -33.81
N ARG A 528 -11.22 4.81 -34.55
CA ARG A 528 -11.37 4.22 -35.90
C ARG A 528 -12.23 2.97 -35.89
N LYS A 529 -12.13 2.16 -34.83
CA LYS A 529 -12.89 0.93 -34.65
C LYS A 529 -14.35 1.19 -34.37
N ILE A 530 -14.71 2.17 -33.53
CA ILE A 530 -16.13 2.53 -33.37
C ILE A 530 -16.64 3.20 -34.65
N ALA A 531 -15.85 4.06 -35.29
CA ALA A 531 -16.26 4.78 -36.50
C ALA A 531 -16.61 3.86 -37.68
N SER A 532 -16.04 2.65 -37.76
CA SER A 532 -16.41 1.68 -38.80
C SER A 532 -17.84 1.12 -38.66
N TYR A 533 -18.50 1.35 -37.53
CA TYR A 533 -19.88 0.91 -37.27
C TYR A 533 -20.91 2.04 -37.41
N LEU A 534 -20.52 3.23 -37.88
CA LEU A 534 -21.44 4.34 -38.12
C LEU A 534 -22.20 4.19 -39.43
N ASP A 535 -23.49 4.52 -39.41
CA ASP A 535 -24.27 4.72 -40.64
C ASP A 535 -23.95 6.06 -41.32
N ARG A 536 -24.48 6.24 -42.54
CA ARG A 536 -24.14 7.36 -43.42
C ARG A 536 -24.54 8.73 -42.87
N ASP A 537 -25.78 8.87 -42.37
CA ASP A 537 -26.30 10.14 -41.81
C ASP A 537 -25.51 10.58 -40.58
N ARG A 538 -25.08 9.63 -39.75
CA ARG A 538 -24.27 9.94 -38.57
C ARG A 538 -22.80 10.14 -38.91
N THR A 539 -22.27 9.47 -39.92
CA THR A 539 -20.92 9.74 -40.42
C THR A 539 -20.80 11.20 -40.90
N ASN A 540 -21.85 11.76 -41.50
CA ASN A 540 -21.93 13.17 -41.87
C ASN A 540 -21.82 14.13 -40.67
N ASN A 541 -22.50 13.85 -39.55
CA ASN A 541 -22.44 14.68 -38.34
C ASN A 541 -21.06 14.67 -37.66
N LEU A 542 -20.33 13.55 -37.74
CA LEU A 542 -18.94 13.45 -37.27
C LEU A 542 -18.01 14.41 -38.03
N VAL A 543 -18.21 14.54 -39.33
CA VAL A 543 -17.42 15.46 -40.16
C VAL A 543 -17.63 16.91 -39.71
N LEU A 544 -18.86 17.32 -39.39
CA LEU A 544 -19.13 18.69 -38.92
C LEU A 544 -18.44 18.98 -37.59
N LYS A 545 -18.55 18.06 -36.62
CA LYS A 545 -17.90 18.20 -35.31
C LYS A 545 -16.37 18.20 -35.39
N LEU A 546 -15.80 17.37 -36.25
CA LEU A 546 -14.36 17.39 -36.54
C LEU A 546 -13.92 18.77 -37.06
N LYS A 547 -14.68 19.35 -37.98
CA LYS A 547 -14.41 20.69 -38.53
C LYS A 547 -14.47 21.77 -37.46
N GLU A 548 -15.49 21.76 -36.61
CA GLU A 548 -15.63 22.70 -35.49
C GLU A 548 -14.44 22.63 -34.54
N ASN A 549 -14.04 21.42 -34.11
CA ASN A 549 -12.95 21.25 -33.15
C ASN A 549 -11.56 21.58 -33.72
N ILE A 550 -11.31 21.32 -35.00
CA ILE A 550 -10.05 21.69 -35.66
C ILE A 550 -9.90 23.21 -35.74
N SER A 551 -11.02 23.94 -35.85
CA SER A 551 -11.00 25.41 -35.85
C SER A 551 -10.80 26.04 -34.46
N THR A 552 -11.03 25.28 -33.38
CA THR A 552 -11.05 25.81 -32.00
C THR A 552 -9.75 25.57 -31.23
N TYR A 553 -9.00 24.52 -31.53
CA TYR A 553 -7.75 24.17 -30.82
C TYR A 553 -6.53 24.28 -31.74
N SER A 554 -5.38 24.75 -31.25
CA SER A 554 -4.13 24.83 -32.00
C SER A 554 -3.41 23.47 -32.04
N TRP A 555 -4.01 22.49 -32.73
CA TRP A 555 -3.47 21.14 -32.83
C TRP A 555 -2.06 21.15 -33.46
N SER A 556 -1.06 20.58 -32.78
CA SER A 556 0.08 19.97 -33.48
C SER A 556 -0.45 18.71 -34.18
N VAL A 557 -0.55 18.79 -35.49
CA VAL A 557 -0.95 17.78 -36.48
C VAL A 557 -0.93 16.33 -35.97
N ASN A 558 -2.13 15.77 -35.73
CA ASN A 558 -2.32 14.33 -35.53
C ASN A 558 -2.74 13.71 -36.87
N TRP A 559 -1.79 13.09 -37.60
CA TRP A 559 -1.99 12.28 -38.81
C TRP A 559 -3.16 11.28 -38.70
N GLU A 560 -3.57 10.95 -37.49
CA GLU A 560 -4.64 10.02 -37.19
C GLU A 560 -6.04 10.58 -37.44
N ILE A 561 -6.26 11.90 -37.35
CA ILE A 561 -7.51 12.55 -37.77
C ILE A 561 -7.66 12.46 -39.30
N VAL A 562 -6.55 12.60 -40.03
CA VAL A 562 -6.50 12.39 -41.49
C VAL A 562 -6.92 10.97 -41.84
N GLU A 563 -6.47 9.97 -41.10
CA GLU A 563 -6.84 8.57 -41.30
C GLU A 563 -8.31 8.26 -40.95
N ILE A 564 -8.87 8.91 -39.92
CA ILE A 564 -10.32 8.84 -39.64
C ILE A 564 -11.09 9.40 -40.84
N CYS A 565 -10.72 10.60 -41.30
CA CYS A 565 -11.31 11.26 -42.46
C CYS A 565 -11.25 10.38 -43.72
N LYS A 566 -10.11 9.71 -43.99
CA LYS A 566 -9.96 8.75 -45.10
C LYS A 566 -10.94 7.59 -45.01
N LYS A 567 -11.06 6.95 -43.84
CA LYS A 567 -11.96 5.80 -43.64
C LYS A 567 -13.42 6.18 -43.83
N ILE A 568 -13.82 7.33 -43.31
CA ILE A 568 -15.23 7.77 -43.37
C ILE A 568 -15.61 8.42 -44.70
N TYR A 569 -14.63 8.85 -45.52
CA TYR A 569 -14.86 9.57 -46.78
C TYR A 569 -15.79 8.86 -47.76
N ASN A 570 -15.76 7.53 -47.81
CA ASN A 570 -16.61 6.75 -48.70
C ASN A 570 -18.01 6.48 -48.13
N ASN A 571 -18.18 6.70 -46.82
CA ASN A 571 -19.42 6.47 -46.07
C ASN A 571 -20.19 7.75 -45.75
N VAL A 572 -19.79 8.90 -46.30
CA VAL A 572 -20.51 10.18 -46.18
C VAL A 572 -21.18 10.61 -47.47
N ASP A 573 -22.18 11.47 -47.35
CA ASP A 573 -22.82 12.10 -48.49
C ASP A 573 -21.91 13.07 -49.21
N ARG A 574 -22.26 13.35 -50.48
CA ARG A 574 -21.45 14.17 -51.38
C ARG A 574 -21.11 15.55 -50.81
N ASP A 575 -22.04 16.15 -50.08
CA ASP A 575 -21.86 17.49 -49.51
C ASP A 575 -20.86 17.48 -48.35
N TYR A 576 -20.80 16.39 -47.59
CA TYR A 576 -19.86 16.21 -46.47
C TYR A 576 -18.48 15.73 -46.92
N LYS A 577 -18.35 15.16 -48.12
CA LYS A 577 -17.02 14.92 -48.74
C LYS A 577 -16.25 16.22 -48.94
N LYS A 578 -16.95 17.33 -49.20
CA LYS A 578 -16.34 18.66 -49.30
C LYS A 578 -15.83 19.14 -47.95
N GLU A 579 -16.61 18.93 -46.89
CA GLU A 579 -16.23 19.24 -45.52
C GLU A 579 -15.02 18.44 -45.04
N ILE A 580 -14.95 17.13 -45.39
CA ILE A 580 -13.75 16.31 -45.15
C ILE A 580 -12.54 16.89 -45.90
N LYS A 581 -12.69 17.27 -47.17
CA LYS A 581 -11.60 17.88 -47.94
C LYS A 581 -11.12 19.20 -47.32
N ASP A 582 -12.03 20.00 -46.79
CA ASP A 582 -11.70 21.24 -46.09
C ASP A 582 -10.92 20.96 -44.79
N ILE A 583 -11.35 19.97 -43.99
CA ILE A 583 -10.61 19.51 -42.80
C ILE A 583 -9.19 19.09 -43.19
N LEU A 584 -9.07 18.20 -44.18
CA LEU A 584 -7.78 17.68 -44.64
C LEU A 584 -6.87 18.79 -45.18
N ARG A 585 -7.44 19.80 -45.83
CA ARG A 585 -6.71 20.98 -46.30
C ARG A 585 -6.20 21.85 -45.15
N ILE A 586 -7.06 22.17 -44.18
CA ILE A 586 -6.66 22.94 -42.97
C ILE A 586 -5.51 22.23 -42.27
N MET A 587 -5.58 20.90 -42.15
CA MET A 587 -4.51 20.10 -41.54
C MET A 587 -3.20 20.11 -42.35
N SER A 588 -3.25 20.11 -43.69
CA SER A 588 -2.03 20.25 -44.50
C SER A 588 -1.37 21.62 -44.39
N GLU A 589 -2.17 22.69 -44.29
CA GLU A 589 -1.66 24.06 -44.16
C GLU A 589 -0.95 24.27 -42.81
N VAL A 590 -1.43 23.62 -41.74
CA VAL A 590 -0.79 23.62 -40.41
C VAL A 590 0.51 22.79 -40.37
N ASP A 591 0.66 21.76 -41.22
CA ASP A 591 1.85 20.90 -41.28
C ASP A 591 3.00 21.51 -42.10
N GLU A 592 2.68 22.29 -43.13
CA GLU A 592 3.68 23.08 -43.88
C GLU A 592 4.41 24.10 -42.99
N GLU A 593 3.76 24.63 -41.94
CA GLU A 593 4.39 25.48 -40.94
C GLU A 593 5.26 24.71 -39.91
N LYS A 594 5.09 23.39 -39.76
CA LYS A 594 5.75 22.58 -38.69
C LYS A 594 6.68 21.45 -39.19
N SER A 595 6.88 21.27 -40.50
CA SER A 595 7.93 20.44 -41.11
C SER A 595 7.84 18.90 -40.95
N ASN A 596 6.64 18.29 -40.89
CA ASN A 596 6.50 16.83 -40.90
C ASN A 596 6.15 16.29 -42.31
N THR A 597 7.14 15.79 -43.04
CA THR A 597 7.04 15.42 -44.47
C THR A 597 6.12 14.23 -44.77
N TYR A 598 5.78 13.40 -43.78
CA TYR A 598 5.03 12.15 -43.99
C TYR A 598 3.52 12.33 -44.18
N ALA A 599 2.89 13.39 -43.65
CA ALA A 599 1.44 13.56 -43.78
C ALA A 599 1.03 14.10 -45.16
N ILE A 600 1.89 14.93 -45.77
CA ILE A 600 1.68 15.54 -47.08
C ILE A 600 1.55 14.48 -48.19
N ASP A 601 2.38 13.44 -48.18
CA ASP A 601 2.33 12.37 -49.18
C ASP A 601 1.10 11.46 -49.05
N GLY A 602 0.55 11.35 -47.84
CA GLY A 602 -0.70 10.66 -47.59
C GLY A 602 -1.94 11.40 -48.08
N LEU A 603 -1.92 12.72 -48.00
CA LEU A 603 -3.01 13.60 -48.44
C LEU A 603 -3.03 13.72 -49.97
N LYS A 604 -1.86 13.81 -50.61
CA LYS A 604 -1.70 13.83 -52.08
C LYS A 604 -2.21 12.57 -52.81
N LYS A 605 -2.44 11.45 -52.09
CA LYS A 605 -3.03 10.23 -52.66
C LYS A 605 -4.56 10.19 -52.59
N ILE A 606 -5.19 11.04 -51.79
CA ILE A 606 -6.66 11.14 -51.64
C ILE A 606 -7.24 12.15 -52.62
N PHE A 607 -6.54 13.27 -52.80
CA PHE A 607 -6.82 14.28 -53.82
C PHE A 607 -6.29 13.81 -55.17
#